data_AF-A0A8J7KYE8-F1
#
_entry.id   AF-A0A8J7KYE8-F1
#
_cell.length_a   1.000
_cell.length_b   1.000
_cell.length_c   1.000
_cell.angle_alpha   90.00
_cell.angle_beta   90.00
_cell.angle_gamma   90.00
#
_symmetry.space_group_name_H-M   'P 1'
#
loop_
_entity.id
_entity.type
_entity.pdbx_description
1 polymer ?
#
loop_
_entity_poly.entity_id
_entity_poly.type
_entity_poly.pdbx_seq_one_letter_code
_entity_poly.pdbx_strand_id
1 'polypeptide(L)'
;MGHQSRKRLAEEQLMVFKEQYQAIESLYHKKIASRDSLRELKKHYLTAHHAVDGVAANLEESRRSLAQLEQEQHSAGAEKINAIAQNIAEREHENHLLASQLKQVNAQIAQYTLSSPVEGIVDSLAFRDAGGAVEPPQELLKIVPVDSELVAEVMIKNQDVVFLREGQTVTVKINTFDFTRYGWVDGTLQKISADASEDKELGLVYRAVIALKNRTLRVGSDEWQLEPGMQVTAEIKTGKRTFLSYLTSPAMEALNDVGKQR
;
A
#
# COMPACT_ATOMS: atom_id res chain seq x y z
N MET A 1 62.85 28.65 -9.68
CA MET A 1 62.96 29.07 -11.09
C MET A 1 62.55 27.90 -11.97
N GLY A 2 61.43 28.01 -12.69
CA GLY A 2 60.75 26.86 -13.31
C GLY A 2 61.47 26.25 -14.51
N HIS A 3 61.15 24.99 -14.83
CA HIS A 3 61.66 24.27 -16.00
C HIS A 3 61.46 25.05 -17.31
N GLN A 4 60.39 25.84 -17.43
CA GLN A 4 60.14 26.74 -18.55
C GLN A 4 61.14 27.91 -18.64
N SER A 5 61.51 28.50 -17.50
CA SER A 5 62.52 29.57 -17.47
C SER A 5 63.90 29.02 -17.86
N ARG A 6 64.25 27.81 -17.42
CA ARG A 6 65.50 27.14 -17.82
C ARG A 6 65.52 26.80 -19.31
N LYS A 7 64.38 26.34 -19.85
CA LYS A 7 64.24 26.06 -21.29
C LYS A 7 64.46 27.32 -22.12
N ARG A 8 63.80 28.43 -21.75
CA ARG A 8 63.94 29.72 -22.43
C ARG A 8 65.40 30.20 -22.45
N LEU A 9 66.09 30.16 -21.32
CA LEU A 9 67.50 30.55 -21.23
C LEU A 9 68.42 29.65 -22.09
N ALA A 10 68.16 28.35 -22.13
CA ALA A 10 68.91 27.42 -22.97
C ALA A 10 68.66 27.67 -24.48
N GLU A 11 67.41 27.98 -24.86
CA GLU A 11 67.03 28.33 -26.23
C GLU A 11 67.67 29.66 -26.68
N GLU A 12 67.70 30.67 -25.81
CA GLU A 12 68.39 31.94 -26.04
C GLU A 12 69.90 31.71 -26.24
N GLN A 13 70.53 30.90 -25.38
CA GLN A 13 71.96 30.56 -25.51
C GLN A 13 72.27 29.79 -26.80
N LEU A 14 71.40 28.85 -27.19
CA LEU A 14 71.51 28.12 -28.45
C LEU A 14 71.44 29.07 -29.65
N MET A 15 70.53 30.05 -29.62
CA MET A 15 70.38 31.05 -30.69
C MET A 15 71.66 31.85 -30.88
N VAL A 16 72.25 32.35 -29.78
CA VAL A 16 73.52 33.08 -29.82
C VAL A 16 74.65 32.23 -30.42
N PHE A 17 74.83 31.00 -29.97
CA PHE A 17 75.89 30.13 -30.52
C PHE A 17 75.64 29.70 -31.96
N LYS A 18 74.37 29.58 -32.37
CA LYS A 18 73.99 29.28 -33.76
C LYS A 18 74.40 30.42 -34.69
N GLU A 19 74.08 31.66 -34.32
CA GLU A 19 74.46 32.85 -35.11
C GLU A 19 75.98 32.98 -35.21
N GLN A 20 76.69 32.82 -34.09
CA GLN A 20 78.16 32.85 -34.07
C GLN A 20 78.76 31.73 -34.95
N TYR A 21 78.22 30.51 -34.89
CA TYR A 21 78.64 29.38 -35.72
C TYR A 21 78.43 29.65 -37.22
N GLN A 22 77.27 30.18 -37.61
CA GLN A 22 76.99 30.54 -39.01
C GLN A 22 77.91 31.66 -39.51
N ALA A 23 78.19 32.66 -38.66
CA ALA A 23 79.11 33.74 -38.98
C ALA A 23 80.53 33.21 -39.22
N ILE A 24 81.08 32.37 -38.32
CA ILE A 24 82.44 31.82 -38.49
C ILE A 24 82.52 30.84 -39.67
N GLU A 25 81.46 30.07 -39.94
CA GLU A 25 81.37 29.16 -41.07
C GLU A 25 81.46 29.93 -42.40
N SER A 26 80.76 31.06 -42.50
CA SER A 26 80.85 31.95 -43.68
C SER A 26 82.26 32.54 -43.87
N LEU A 27 82.94 32.93 -42.78
CA LEU A 27 84.30 33.48 -42.82
C LEU A 27 85.35 32.41 -43.15
N TYR A 28 85.14 31.17 -42.69
CA TYR A 28 85.97 30.03 -43.03
C TYR A 28 85.88 29.70 -44.54
N HIS A 29 84.67 29.71 -45.11
CA HIS A 29 84.47 29.53 -46.56
C HIS A 29 85.15 30.62 -47.39
N LYS A 30 85.24 31.85 -46.86
CA LYS A 30 86.00 32.96 -47.46
C LYS A 30 87.51 32.89 -47.20
N LYS A 31 88.02 31.83 -46.56
CA LYS A 31 89.42 31.61 -46.15
C LYS A 31 89.98 32.66 -45.17
N ILE A 32 89.11 33.29 -44.39
CA ILE A 32 89.46 34.36 -43.43
C ILE A 32 89.63 33.80 -42.01
N ALA A 33 88.89 32.74 -41.65
CA ALA A 33 88.92 32.15 -40.31
C ALA A 33 89.71 30.82 -40.25
N SER A 34 90.25 30.49 -39.07
CA SER A 34 90.93 29.21 -38.81
C SER A 34 89.95 28.05 -38.67
N ARG A 35 90.38 26.84 -39.10
CA ARG A 35 89.63 25.59 -38.90
C ARG A 35 89.41 25.28 -37.42
N ASP A 36 90.34 25.66 -36.55
CA ASP A 36 90.23 25.38 -35.12
C ASP A 36 89.13 26.22 -34.46
N SER A 37 89.05 27.51 -34.80
CA SER A 37 87.98 28.40 -34.32
C SER A 37 86.58 27.94 -34.79
N LEU A 38 86.47 27.44 -36.02
CA LEU A 38 85.23 26.83 -36.52
C LEU A 38 84.83 25.59 -35.70
N ARG A 39 85.79 24.71 -35.38
CA ARG A 39 85.53 23.48 -34.62
C ARG A 39 85.17 23.77 -33.17
N GLU A 40 85.81 24.75 -32.56
CA GLU A 40 85.51 25.19 -31.20
C GLU A 40 84.07 25.73 -31.12
N LEU A 41 83.69 26.60 -32.06
CA LEU A 41 82.34 27.17 -32.07
C LEU A 41 81.26 26.13 -32.43
N LYS A 42 81.60 25.17 -33.29
CA LYS A 42 80.74 23.99 -33.54
C LYS A 42 80.51 23.19 -32.27
N LYS A 43 81.55 22.97 -31.46
CA LYS A 43 81.45 22.28 -30.17
C LYS A 43 80.53 23.05 -29.23
N HIS A 44 80.68 24.37 -29.11
CA HIS A 44 79.80 25.21 -28.29
C HIS A 44 78.33 25.14 -28.73
N TYR A 45 78.08 25.23 -30.04
CA TYR A 45 76.73 25.08 -30.60
C TYR A 45 76.12 23.71 -30.28
N LEU A 46 76.88 22.61 -30.50
CA LEU A 46 76.40 21.26 -30.22
C LEU A 46 76.11 21.04 -28.73
N THR A 47 76.97 21.54 -27.84
CA THR A 47 76.75 21.47 -26.39
C THR A 47 75.49 22.24 -25.99
N ALA A 48 75.28 23.44 -26.54
CA ALA A 48 74.07 24.22 -26.28
C ALA A 48 72.81 23.54 -26.82
N HIS A 49 72.89 22.88 -27.98
CA HIS A 49 71.80 22.11 -28.56
C HIS A 49 71.40 20.94 -27.64
N HIS A 50 72.38 20.14 -27.20
CA HIS A 50 72.12 19.04 -26.26
C HIS A 50 71.56 19.53 -24.92
N ALA A 51 71.95 20.72 -24.47
CA ALA A 51 71.38 21.32 -23.27
C ALA A 51 69.89 21.65 -23.44
N VAL A 52 69.48 22.19 -24.60
CA VAL A 52 68.06 22.42 -24.93
C VAL A 52 67.29 21.10 -24.99
N ASP A 53 67.83 20.08 -25.67
CA ASP A 53 67.19 18.77 -25.78
C ASP A 53 66.97 18.13 -24.39
N GLY A 54 67.99 18.17 -23.53
CA GLY A 54 67.89 17.64 -22.17
C GLY A 54 66.85 18.36 -21.32
N VAL A 55 66.78 19.69 -21.39
CA VAL A 55 65.75 20.47 -20.68
C VAL A 55 64.36 20.22 -21.26
N ALA A 56 64.25 20.06 -22.57
CA ALA A 56 62.98 19.73 -23.23
C ALA A 56 62.46 18.35 -22.84
N ALA A 57 63.32 17.34 -22.78
CA ALA A 57 62.98 16.00 -22.32
C ALA A 57 62.48 16.02 -20.86
N ASN A 58 63.20 16.69 -19.96
CA ASN A 58 62.79 16.83 -18.56
C ASN A 58 61.45 17.56 -18.40
N LEU A 59 61.19 18.58 -19.23
CA LEU A 59 59.91 19.30 -19.22
C LEU A 59 58.76 18.40 -19.68
N GLU A 60 58.99 17.58 -20.70
CA GLU A 60 58.00 16.63 -21.21
C GLU A 60 57.70 15.54 -20.18
N GLU A 61 58.71 14.99 -19.53
CA GLU A 61 58.55 14.04 -18.42
C GLU A 61 57.74 14.66 -17.27
N SER A 62 58.08 15.89 -16.88
CA SER A 62 57.33 16.62 -15.83
C SER A 62 55.87 16.85 -16.21
N ARG A 63 55.59 17.15 -17.48
CA ARG A 63 54.22 17.32 -17.99
C ARG A 63 53.43 16.02 -17.96
N ARG A 64 54.05 14.90 -18.33
CA ARG A 64 53.42 13.58 -18.26
C ARG A 64 53.11 13.18 -16.82
N SER A 65 54.05 13.42 -15.90
CA SER A 65 53.84 13.19 -14.47
C SER A 65 52.70 14.05 -13.93
N LEU A 66 52.61 15.33 -14.31
CA LEU A 66 51.49 16.19 -13.92
C LEU A 66 50.15 15.66 -14.45
N ALA A 67 50.08 15.31 -15.74
CA ALA A 67 48.87 14.76 -16.34
C ALA A 67 48.42 13.44 -15.67
N GLN A 68 49.37 12.60 -15.27
CA GLN A 68 49.09 11.37 -14.53
C GLN A 68 48.52 11.67 -13.13
N LEU A 69 49.11 12.63 -12.39
CA LEU A 69 48.63 13.04 -11.07
C LEU A 69 47.24 13.68 -11.14
N GLU A 70 46.97 14.49 -12.16
CA GLU A 70 45.65 15.07 -12.41
C GLU A 70 44.61 13.96 -12.68
N GLN A 71 44.96 12.98 -13.51
CA GLN A 71 44.09 11.84 -13.78
C GLN A 71 43.82 11.00 -12.53
N GLU A 72 44.85 10.75 -11.72
CA GLU A 72 44.74 10.02 -10.45
C GLU A 72 43.89 10.77 -9.42
N GLN A 73 44.04 12.11 -9.35
CA GLN A 73 43.19 12.95 -8.51
C GLN A 73 41.73 12.88 -8.95
N HIS A 74 41.47 12.95 -10.26
CA HIS A 74 40.12 12.86 -10.80
C HIS A 74 39.49 11.48 -10.54
N SER A 75 40.23 10.39 -10.74
CA SER A 75 39.73 9.04 -10.46
C SER A 75 39.46 8.84 -8.96
N ALA A 76 40.39 9.26 -8.09
CA ALA A 76 40.21 9.17 -6.64
C ALA A 76 39.00 10.01 -6.16
N GLY A 77 38.76 11.18 -6.78
CA GLY A 77 37.58 11.99 -6.53
C GLY A 77 36.29 11.28 -6.93
N ALA A 78 36.25 10.70 -8.13
CA ALA A 78 35.10 9.96 -8.63
C ALA A 78 34.79 8.70 -7.79
N GLU A 79 35.82 7.95 -7.40
CA GLU A 79 35.69 6.78 -6.51
C GLU A 79 35.10 7.16 -5.15
N LYS A 80 35.57 8.26 -4.55
CA LYS A 80 34.99 8.77 -3.29
C LYS A 80 33.53 9.17 -3.44
N ILE A 81 33.18 9.88 -4.52
CA ILE A 81 31.79 10.28 -4.79
C ILE A 81 30.90 9.04 -4.93
N ASN A 82 31.35 8.04 -5.70
CA ASN A 82 30.61 6.79 -5.88
C ASN A 82 30.45 6.02 -4.56
N ALA A 83 31.51 5.94 -3.74
CA ALA A 83 31.45 5.28 -2.44
C ALA A 83 30.47 6.00 -1.49
N ILE A 84 30.47 7.34 -1.47
CA ILE A 84 29.53 8.12 -0.66
C ILE A 84 28.09 7.89 -1.16
N ALA A 85 27.87 7.92 -2.48
CA ALA A 85 26.55 7.69 -3.06
C ALA A 85 26.00 6.29 -2.74
N GLN A 86 26.86 5.26 -2.79
CA GLN A 86 26.48 3.90 -2.39
C GLN A 86 26.10 3.82 -0.90
N ASN A 87 26.91 4.42 -0.02
CA ASN A 87 26.59 4.47 1.42
C ASN A 87 25.28 5.20 1.69
N ILE A 88 25.00 6.31 1.00
CA ILE A 88 23.73 7.03 1.13
C ILE A 88 22.57 6.12 0.71
N ALA A 89 22.66 5.48 -0.46
CA ALA A 89 21.62 4.59 -0.95
C ALA A 89 21.34 3.41 0.00
N GLU A 90 22.40 2.82 0.59
CA GLU A 90 22.27 1.75 1.58
C GLU A 90 21.55 2.22 2.85
N ARG A 91 21.90 3.41 3.37
CA ARG A 91 21.27 3.98 4.56
C ARG A 91 19.83 4.41 4.32
N GLU A 92 19.50 4.93 3.14
CA GLU A 92 18.12 5.23 2.75
C GLU A 92 17.28 3.95 2.69
N HIS A 93 17.83 2.87 2.12
CA HIS A 93 17.17 1.57 2.09
C HIS A 93 16.90 1.02 3.50
N GLU A 94 17.89 1.07 4.39
CA GLU A 94 17.76 0.67 5.79
C GLU A 94 16.68 1.50 6.52
N ASN A 95 16.68 2.82 6.33
CA ASN A 95 15.66 3.71 6.89
C ASN A 95 14.25 3.36 6.41
N HIS A 96 14.08 3.04 5.12
CA HIS A 96 12.79 2.62 4.58
C HIS A 96 12.31 1.31 5.20
N LEU A 97 13.21 0.34 5.39
CA LEU A 97 12.89 -0.93 6.04
C LEU A 97 12.45 -0.70 7.49
N LEU A 98 13.21 0.08 8.25
CA LEU A 98 12.91 0.41 9.64
C LEU A 98 11.58 1.19 9.76
N ALA A 99 11.32 2.13 8.87
CA ALA A 99 10.04 2.86 8.85
C ALA A 99 8.85 1.93 8.60
N SER A 100 8.99 0.95 7.70
CA SER A 100 7.95 -0.06 7.47
C SER A 100 7.72 -0.95 8.68
N GLN A 101 8.81 -1.39 9.34
CA GLN A 101 8.72 -2.17 10.58
C GLN A 101 8.04 -1.39 11.70
N LEU A 102 8.41 -0.12 11.90
CA LEU A 102 7.76 0.77 12.86
C LEU A 102 6.27 0.92 12.57
N LYS A 103 5.88 1.09 11.30
CA LYS A 103 4.47 1.15 10.91
C LYS A 103 3.73 -0.14 11.24
N GLN A 104 4.33 -1.30 10.97
CA GLN A 104 3.74 -2.61 11.29
C GLN A 104 3.57 -2.81 12.80
N VAL A 105 4.60 -2.49 13.58
CA VAL A 105 4.56 -2.58 15.05
C VAL A 105 3.52 -1.62 15.61
N ASN A 106 3.44 -0.39 15.12
CA ASN A 106 2.41 0.56 15.55
C ASN A 106 1.00 0.09 15.22
N ALA A 107 0.79 -0.52 14.04
CA ALA A 107 -0.48 -1.12 13.68
C ALA A 107 -0.85 -2.32 14.57
N GLN A 108 0.15 -3.08 15.04
CA GLN A 108 -0.06 -4.14 16.02
C GLN A 108 -0.38 -3.58 17.41
N ILE A 109 0.31 -2.52 17.82
CA ILE A 109 0.05 -1.83 19.10
C ILE A 109 -1.38 -1.28 19.13
N ALA A 110 -1.84 -0.68 18.03
CA ALA A 110 -3.18 -0.15 17.91
C ALA A 110 -4.27 -1.23 18.10
N GLN A 111 -4.00 -2.49 17.75
CA GLN A 111 -4.95 -3.59 17.94
C GLN A 111 -5.15 -3.98 19.42
N TYR A 112 -4.23 -3.62 20.31
CA TYR A 112 -4.44 -3.84 21.76
C TYR A 112 -5.44 -2.85 22.37
N THR A 113 -5.78 -1.76 21.67
CA THR A 113 -6.81 -0.82 22.09
C THR A 113 -8.07 -1.05 21.27
N LEU A 114 -9.04 -1.75 21.86
CA LEU A 114 -10.33 -1.98 21.22
C LEU A 114 -11.25 -0.80 21.45
N SER A 115 -11.71 -0.19 20.37
CA SER A 115 -12.71 0.89 20.39
C SER A 115 -13.97 0.39 19.70
N SER A 116 -15.14 0.85 20.18
CA SER A 116 -16.40 0.51 19.53
C SER A 116 -16.46 1.08 18.11
N PRO A 117 -16.83 0.29 17.09
CA PRO A 117 -17.02 0.80 15.73
C PRO A 117 -18.33 1.58 15.57
N VAL A 118 -19.26 1.44 16.52
CA VAL A 118 -20.62 2.01 16.47
C VAL A 118 -21.00 2.62 17.82
N GLU A 119 -21.89 3.61 17.79
CA GLU A 119 -22.54 4.08 19.01
C GLU A 119 -23.55 3.03 19.50
N GLY A 120 -23.42 2.61 20.76
CA GLY A 120 -24.18 1.49 21.27
C GLY A 120 -24.02 1.26 22.76
N ILE A 121 -24.79 0.30 23.28
CA ILE A 121 -24.76 -0.15 24.66
C ILE A 121 -24.03 -1.50 24.70
N VAL A 122 -23.17 -1.69 25.70
CA VAL A 122 -22.51 -2.98 25.94
C VAL A 122 -23.54 -3.96 26.54
N ASP A 123 -23.89 -5.01 25.79
CA ASP A 123 -24.86 -6.04 26.17
C ASP A 123 -24.21 -7.10 27.08
N SER A 124 -23.05 -7.61 26.67
CA SER A 124 -22.30 -8.61 27.41
C SER A 124 -20.81 -8.32 27.40
N LEU A 125 -20.15 -8.65 28.50
CA LEU A 125 -18.70 -8.62 28.66
C LEU A 125 -18.24 -10.02 29.08
N ALA A 126 -17.45 -10.68 28.23
CA ALA A 126 -17.02 -12.05 28.46
C ALA A 126 -15.97 -12.17 29.59
N PHE A 127 -15.27 -11.09 29.91
CA PHE A 127 -14.16 -11.07 30.87
C PHE A 127 -14.36 -10.01 31.95
N ARG A 128 -14.24 -10.42 33.21
CA ARG A 128 -14.38 -9.50 34.37
C ARG A 128 -13.06 -9.19 35.04
N ASP A 129 -12.02 -9.98 34.76
CA ASP A 129 -10.73 -9.90 35.45
C ASP A 129 -9.66 -9.20 34.59
N ALA A 130 -8.96 -8.23 35.17
CA ALA A 130 -7.85 -7.57 34.52
C ALA A 130 -6.63 -8.50 34.43
N GLY A 131 -6.03 -8.60 33.24
CA GLY A 131 -4.78 -9.36 33.01
C GLY A 131 -4.94 -10.80 32.54
N GLY A 132 -6.16 -11.26 32.26
CA GLY A 132 -6.39 -12.55 31.62
C GLY A 132 -5.89 -12.57 30.17
N ALA A 133 -5.29 -13.69 29.74
CA ALA A 133 -4.93 -13.92 28.34
C ALA A 133 -6.18 -14.27 27.51
N VAL A 134 -6.22 -13.81 26.26
CA VAL A 134 -7.31 -14.05 25.31
C VAL A 134 -6.77 -14.65 24.01
N GLU A 135 -7.47 -15.63 23.44
CA GLU A 135 -7.03 -16.33 22.21
C GLU A 135 -7.99 -16.03 21.04
N PRO A 136 -7.52 -15.64 19.85
CA PRO A 136 -8.40 -15.48 18.69
C PRO A 136 -8.92 -16.84 18.16
N PRO A 137 -10.21 -16.99 17.74
CA PRO A 137 -11.29 -16.00 17.72
C PRO A 137 -12.19 -16.12 18.95
N GLN A 138 -11.89 -15.37 20.00
CA GLN A 138 -12.73 -15.30 21.21
C GLN A 138 -13.52 -14.00 21.24
N GLU A 139 -14.82 -14.11 21.50
CA GLU A 139 -15.69 -12.95 21.72
C GLU A 139 -15.35 -12.30 23.06
N LEU A 140 -15.06 -11.00 23.04
CA LEU A 140 -14.67 -10.24 24.24
C LEU A 140 -15.86 -9.44 24.81
N LEU A 141 -16.64 -8.81 23.93
CA LEU A 141 -17.76 -7.96 24.27
C LEU A 141 -18.75 -7.90 23.10
N LYS A 142 -20.02 -7.64 23.41
CA LYS A 142 -21.07 -7.44 22.43
C LYS A 142 -21.69 -6.04 22.58
N ILE A 143 -21.84 -5.33 21.48
CA ILE A 143 -22.40 -3.97 21.44
C ILE A 143 -23.68 -3.98 20.64
N VAL A 144 -24.74 -3.42 21.22
CA VAL A 144 -26.03 -3.21 20.56
C VAL A 144 -26.13 -1.75 20.12
N PRO A 145 -26.22 -1.44 18.81
CA PRO A 145 -26.33 -0.07 18.32
C PRO A 145 -27.61 0.62 18.79
N VAL A 146 -27.52 1.88 19.21
CA VAL A 146 -28.68 2.66 19.70
C VAL A 146 -29.69 2.93 18.58
N ASP A 147 -29.21 3.14 17.36
CA ASP A 147 -30.00 3.58 16.20
C ASP A 147 -30.28 2.47 15.17
N SER A 148 -30.21 1.21 15.60
CA SER A 148 -30.56 0.08 14.71
C SER A 148 -32.08 0.00 14.52
N GLU A 149 -32.54 -0.10 13.26
CA GLU A 149 -33.94 -0.42 12.98
C GLU A 149 -34.32 -1.72 13.69
N LEU A 150 -35.41 -1.68 14.47
CA LEU A 150 -35.86 -2.88 15.18
C LEU A 150 -36.49 -3.81 14.16
N VAL A 151 -35.83 -4.94 13.92
CA VAL A 151 -36.29 -5.99 13.03
C VAL A 151 -36.78 -7.19 13.84
N ALA A 152 -37.88 -7.77 13.40
CA ALA A 152 -38.35 -9.05 13.89
C ALA A 152 -37.78 -10.16 13.00
N GLU A 153 -37.11 -11.11 13.62
CA GLU A 153 -36.58 -12.28 12.95
C GLU A 153 -37.46 -13.48 13.24
N VAL A 154 -37.88 -14.18 12.18
CA VAL A 154 -38.81 -15.31 12.30
C VAL A 154 -38.34 -16.49 11.46
N MET A 155 -38.62 -17.68 11.96
CA MET A 155 -38.41 -18.94 11.24
C MET A 155 -39.68 -19.34 10.50
N ILE A 156 -39.54 -19.63 9.21
CA ILE A 156 -40.61 -20.05 8.30
C ILE A 156 -40.41 -21.53 7.98
N LYS A 157 -41.48 -22.32 8.04
CA LYS A 157 -41.44 -23.73 7.63
C LYS A 157 -41.16 -23.84 6.13
N ASN A 158 -40.34 -24.81 5.73
CA ASN A 158 -40.00 -25.06 4.32
C ASN A 158 -41.23 -25.16 3.38
N GLN A 159 -42.36 -25.68 3.87
CA GLN A 159 -43.58 -25.81 3.08
C GLN A 159 -44.25 -24.46 2.73
N ASP A 160 -44.02 -23.42 3.54
CA ASP A 160 -44.71 -22.14 3.43
C ASP A 160 -43.89 -21.08 2.66
N VAL A 161 -42.58 -21.31 2.47
CA VAL A 161 -41.66 -20.33 1.85
C VAL A 161 -42.05 -19.97 0.41
N VAL A 162 -42.66 -20.91 -0.32
CA VAL A 162 -43.00 -20.77 -1.75
C VAL A 162 -43.94 -19.59 -2.02
N PHE A 163 -44.75 -19.20 -1.03
CA PHE A 163 -45.75 -18.13 -1.17
C PHE A 163 -45.26 -16.76 -0.68
N LEU A 164 -44.04 -16.69 -0.16
CA LEU A 164 -43.50 -15.50 0.45
C LEU A 164 -42.66 -14.70 -0.54
N ARG A 165 -42.81 -13.38 -0.47
CA ARG A 165 -42.02 -12.43 -1.25
C ARG A 165 -41.69 -11.20 -0.43
N GLU A 166 -40.49 -10.68 -0.64
CA GLU A 166 -40.08 -9.39 -0.08
C GLU A 166 -41.09 -8.29 -0.44
N GLY A 167 -41.37 -7.39 0.50
CA GLY A 167 -42.37 -6.33 0.40
C GLY A 167 -43.78 -6.70 0.90
N GLN A 168 -44.04 -7.97 1.25
CA GLN A 168 -45.34 -8.35 1.81
C GLN A 168 -45.60 -7.69 3.17
N THR A 169 -46.84 -7.26 3.41
CA THR A 169 -47.26 -6.77 4.72
C THR A 169 -47.35 -7.94 5.69
N VAL A 170 -46.72 -7.76 6.85
CA VAL A 170 -46.66 -8.75 7.93
C VAL A 170 -47.27 -8.15 9.18
N THR A 171 -48.07 -8.92 9.88
CA THR A 171 -48.58 -8.56 11.21
C THR A 171 -47.73 -9.30 12.24
N VAL A 172 -46.98 -8.56 13.06
CA VAL A 172 -46.09 -9.12 14.09
C VAL A 172 -46.77 -9.02 15.45
N LYS A 173 -47.02 -10.17 16.08
CA LYS A 173 -47.61 -10.29 17.41
C LYS A 173 -46.49 -10.53 18.43
N ILE A 174 -46.44 -9.72 19.48
CA ILE A 174 -45.44 -9.86 20.53
C ILE A 174 -45.95 -10.88 21.56
N ASN A 175 -45.23 -11.99 21.72
CA ASN A 175 -45.59 -13.07 22.63
C ASN A 175 -45.10 -12.74 24.05
N THR A 176 -45.75 -11.78 24.70
CA THR A 176 -45.56 -11.51 26.14
C THR A 176 -46.86 -11.85 26.87
N PHE A 177 -46.94 -13.08 27.39
CA PHE A 177 -47.94 -13.66 28.32
C PHE A 177 -49.47 -13.43 28.17
N ASP A 178 -49.98 -12.56 27.28
CA ASP A 178 -51.42 -12.49 26.92
C ASP A 178 -51.60 -11.71 25.60
N PHE A 179 -51.41 -12.37 24.45
CA PHE A 179 -51.51 -11.74 23.11
C PHE A 179 -52.87 -11.06 22.84
N THR A 180 -53.91 -11.43 23.58
CA THR A 180 -55.25 -10.85 23.48
C THR A 180 -55.31 -9.42 24.01
N ARG A 181 -54.36 -9.01 24.87
CA ARG A 181 -54.33 -7.69 25.50
C ARG A 181 -53.38 -6.68 24.84
N TYR A 182 -52.25 -7.12 24.29
CA TYR A 182 -51.14 -6.22 23.93
C TYR A 182 -51.07 -5.80 22.44
N GLY A 183 -51.97 -6.27 21.57
CA GLY A 183 -52.06 -5.78 20.18
C GLY A 183 -50.98 -6.36 19.23
N TRP A 184 -50.75 -5.68 18.10
CA TRP A 184 -49.78 -6.11 17.07
C TRP A 184 -49.05 -4.92 16.46
N VAL A 185 -47.90 -5.19 15.84
CA VAL A 185 -47.11 -4.23 15.08
C VAL A 185 -47.17 -4.59 13.61
N ASP A 186 -47.49 -3.61 12.76
CA ASP A 186 -47.38 -3.79 11.32
C ASP A 186 -45.90 -3.76 10.91
N GLY A 187 -45.51 -4.72 10.07
CA GLY A 187 -44.18 -4.82 9.50
C GLY A 187 -44.22 -5.12 8.01
N THR A 188 -43.03 -5.11 7.41
CA THR A 188 -42.84 -5.47 6.01
C THR A 188 -41.76 -6.54 5.91
N LEU A 189 -42.04 -7.61 5.18
CA LEU A 189 -41.07 -8.68 4.94
C LEU A 189 -39.91 -8.11 4.11
N GLN A 190 -38.74 -7.98 4.71
CA GLN A 190 -37.58 -7.34 4.07
C GLN A 190 -36.71 -8.35 3.34
N LYS A 191 -36.46 -9.51 3.97
CA LYS A 191 -35.54 -10.52 3.44
C LYS A 191 -35.96 -11.92 3.86
N ILE A 192 -35.67 -12.89 2.99
CA ILE A 192 -35.79 -14.33 3.25
C ILE A 192 -34.42 -14.96 2.94
N SER A 193 -33.98 -15.93 3.73
CA SER A 193 -32.77 -16.71 3.43
C SER A 193 -32.90 -17.41 2.07
N ALA A 194 -31.80 -17.52 1.34
CA ALA A 194 -31.80 -18.21 0.04
C ALA A 194 -31.90 -19.73 0.18
N ASP A 195 -31.45 -20.25 1.33
CA ASP A 195 -31.40 -21.65 1.69
C ASP A 195 -32.10 -21.92 3.03
N ALA A 196 -32.47 -23.19 3.22
CA ALA A 196 -33.03 -23.68 4.47
C ALA A 196 -31.91 -24.12 5.42
N SER A 197 -32.05 -23.78 6.70
CA SER A 197 -31.20 -24.26 7.79
C SER A 197 -31.91 -25.34 8.59
N GLU A 198 -31.15 -26.28 9.15
CA GLU A 198 -31.68 -27.32 10.04
C GLU A 198 -31.89 -26.75 11.45
N ASP A 199 -33.14 -26.76 11.91
CA ASP A 199 -33.53 -26.44 13.28
C ASP A 199 -33.86 -27.72 14.06
N LYS A 200 -33.40 -27.79 15.31
CA LYS A 200 -33.49 -29.00 16.16
C LYS A 200 -34.94 -29.42 16.46
N GLU A 201 -35.88 -28.49 16.45
CA GLU A 201 -37.29 -28.75 16.79
C GLU A 201 -38.20 -28.69 15.56
N LEU A 202 -37.91 -27.79 14.62
CA LEU A 202 -38.78 -27.50 13.48
C LEU A 202 -38.35 -28.17 12.17
N GLY A 203 -37.17 -28.80 12.13
CA GLY A 203 -36.60 -29.38 10.91
C GLY A 203 -36.06 -28.29 9.96
N LEU A 204 -36.22 -28.48 8.64
CA LEU A 204 -35.76 -27.49 7.67
C LEU A 204 -36.64 -26.22 7.70
N VAL A 205 -36.00 -25.09 8.01
CA VAL A 205 -36.64 -23.77 8.12
C VAL A 205 -35.88 -22.71 7.32
N TYR A 206 -36.60 -21.69 6.86
CA TYR A 206 -36.03 -20.48 6.26
C TYR A 206 -36.10 -19.33 7.27
N ARG A 207 -35.06 -18.51 7.29
CA ARG A 207 -35.00 -17.32 8.15
C ARG A 207 -35.54 -16.12 7.40
N ALA A 208 -36.48 -15.39 7.99
CA ALA A 208 -36.98 -14.14 7.45
C ALA A 208 -36.77 -12.96 8.40
N VAL A 209 -36.47 -11.82 7.80
CA VAL A 209 -36.30 -10.52 8.49
C VAL A 209 -37.48 -9.63 8.14
N ILE A 210 -38.16 -9.14 9.16
CA ILE A 210 -39.33 -8.26 9.04
C ILE A 210 -38.98 -6.91 9.65
N ALA A 211 -39.02 -5.85 8.84
CA ALA A 211 -38.86 -4.49 9.33
C ALA A 211 -40.15 -4.03 10.02
N LEU A 212 -40.07 -3.62 11.29
CA LEU A 212 -41.21 -3.13 12.06
C LEU A 212 -41.46 -1.65 11.75
N LYS A 213 -42.71 -1.25 11.50
CA LYS A 213 -43.03 0.16 11.20
C LYS A 213 -42.86 1.08 12.41
N ASN A 214 -43.11 0.57 13.60
CA ASN A 214 -43.04 1.32 14.86
C ASN A 214 -42.18 0.56 15.87
N ARG A 215 -41.45 1.30 16.70
CA ARG A 215 -40.67 0.76 17.84
C ARG A 215 -41.48 0.69 19.13
N THR A 216 -42.72 1.16 19.08
CA THR A 216 -43.63 1.22 20.22
C THR A 216 -44.91 0.46 19.90
N LEU A 217 -45.47 -0.15 20.94
CA LEU A 217 -46.72 -0.87 20.92
C LEU A 217 -47.69 -0.15 21.84
N ARG A 218 -48.82 0.29 21.29
CA ARG A 218 -49.85 0.98 22.07
C ARG A 218 -50.82 -0.04 22.64
N VAL A 219 -50.85 -0.13 23.96
CA VAL A 219 -51.69 -1.08 24.71
C VAL A 219 -52.61 -0.29 25.62
N GLY A 220 -53.87 -0.12 25.19
CA GLY A 220 -54.81 0.79 25.86
C GLY A 220 -54.37 2.25 25.75
N SER A 221 -54.11 2.89 26.89
CA SER A 221 -53.57 4.26 27.01
C SER A 221 -52.05 4.32 27.00
N ASP A 222 -51.37 3.19 27.19
CA ASP A 222 -49.95 3.17 27.49
C ASP A 222 -49.14 2.80 26.24
N GLU A 223 -48.00 3.45 26.07
CA GLU A 223 -47.07 3.21 24.97
C GLU A 223 -45.86 2.44 25.50
N TRP A 224 -45.71 1.20 25.03
CA TRP A 224 -44.64 0.30 25.45
C TRP A 224 -43.55 0.27 24.40
N GLN A 225 -42.30 0.40 24.83
CA GLN A 225 -41.15 0.31 23.93
C GLN A 225 -40.76 -1.14 23.70
N LEU A 226 -40.55 -1.51 22.43
CA LEU A 226 -40.10 -2.84 22.06
C LEU A 226 -38.60 -2.95 22.27
N GLU A 227 -38.17 -4.03 22.91
CA GLU A 227 -36.76 -4.28 23.21
C GLU A 227 -36.26 -5.54 22.48
N PRO A 228 -34.97 -5.60 22.10
CA PRO A 228 -34.36 -6.83 21.60
C PRO A 228 -34.54 -8.00 22.59
N GLY A 229 -34.80 -9.19 22.05
CA GLY A 229 -34.97 -10.42 22.85
C GLY A 229 -36.43 -10.82 23.14
N MET A 230 -37.41 -9.99 22.79
CA MET A 230 -38.83 -10.36 22.87
C MET A 230 -39.19 -11.48 21.87
N GLN A 231 -39.99 -12.46 22.30
CA GLN A 231 -40.54 -13.48 21.41
C GLN A 231 -41.67 -12.91 20.55
N VAL A 232 -41.71 -13.28 19.27
CA VAL A 232 -42.71 -12.77 18.32
C VAL A 232 -43.26 -13.88 17.45
N THR A 233 -44.53 -13.73 17.03
CA THR A 233 -45.18 -14.54 16.00
C THR A 233 -45.54 -13.65 14.83
N ALA A 234 -45.12 -14.00 13.61
CA ALA A 234 -45.45 -13.25 12.40
C ALA A 234 -46.56 -13.92 11.59
N GLU A 235 -47.55 -13.13 11.17
CA GLU A 235 -48.58 -13.53 10.23
C GLU A 235 -48.37 -12.79 8.91
N ILE A 236 -47.90 -13.51 7.88
CA ILE A 236 -47.60 -12.95 6.56
C ILE A 236 -48.80 -13.14 5.64
N LYS A 237 -49.26 -12.05 5.01
CA LYS A 237 -50.42 -12.09 4.10
C LYS A 237 -50.00 -12.63 2.73
N THR A 238 -50.28 -13.90 2.45
CA THR A 238 -49.88 -14.63 1.23
C THR A 238 -50.85 -14.49 0.03
N GLY A 239 -51.82 -13.57 0.09
CA GLY A 239 -52.75 -13.28 -1.02
C GLY A 239 -54.20 -13.14 -0.55
N LYS A 240 -55.11 -12.88 -1.49
CA LYS A 240 -56.56 -12.81 -1.24
C LYS A 240 -57.22 -14.08 -1.78
N ARG A 241 -57.59 -15.02 -0.90
CA ARG A 241 -58.51 -16.11 -1.26
C ARG A 241 -59.94 -15.60 -1.18
N THR A 242 -60.68 -15.66 -2.28
CA THR A 242 -62.11 -15.37 -2.30
C THR A 242 -62.89 -16.62 -1.86
N PHE A 243 -64.03 -16.44 -1.18
CA PHE A 243 -64.87 -17.56 -0.72
C PHE A 243 -65.25 -18.53 -1.86
N LEU A 244 -65.42 -18.00 -3.08
CA LEU A 244 -65.69 -18.78 -4.28
C LEU A 244 -64.57 -19.77 -4.61
N SER A 245 -63.30 -19.45 -4.30
CA SER A 245 -62.18 -20.35 -4.59
C SER A 245 -62.26 -21.63 -3.76
N TYR A 246 -62.75 -21.57 -2.51
CA TYR A 246 -62.91 -22.74 -1.64
C TYR A 246 -63.91 -23.76 -2.20
N LEU A 247 -64.95 -23.28 -2.90
CA LEU A 247 -65.98 -24.13 -3.50
C LEU A 247 -65.50 -24.76 -4.81
N THR A 248 -64.66 -24.06 -5.58
CA THR A 248 -64.21 -24.51 -6.89
C THR A 248 -62.89 -25.29 -6.87
N SER A 249 -62.08 -25.16 -5.81
CA SER A 249 -60.79 -25.87 -5.68
C SER A 249 -60.92 -27.39 -5.85
N PRO A 250 -61.85 -28.10 -5.17
CA PRO A 250 -61.94 -29.56 -5.28
C PRO A 250 -62.35 -30.02 -6.69
N ALA A 251 -63.21 -29.25 -7.37
CA ALA A 251 -63.69 -29.60 -8.70
C ALA A 251 -62.59 -29.46 -9.76
N MET A 252 -61.73 -28.43 -9.65
CA MET A 252 -60.60 -28.25 -10.56
C MET A 252 -59.47 -29.26 -10.33
N GLU A 253 -59.24 -29.69 -9.08
CA GLU A 253 -58.26 -30.72 -8.75
C GLU A 253 -58.70 -32.09 -9.31
N ALA A 254 -59.98 -32.44 -9.17
CA ALA A 254 -60.55 -33.67 -9.74
C ALA A 254 -60.54 -33.67 -11.28
N LEU A 255 -60.78 -32.52 -11.92
CA LEU A 255 -60.73 -32.39 -13.39
C LEU A 255 -59.30 -32.48 -13.95
N ASN A 256 -58.30 -31.98 -13.22
CA ASN A 256 -56.90 -32.05 -13.65
C ASN A 256 -56.27 -33.43 -13.42
N ASP A 257 -56.70 -34.19 -12.41
CA ASP A 257 -56.19 -35.55 -12.15
C ASP A 257 -56.66 -36.57 -13.19
N VAL A 258 -57.89 -36.38 -13.72
CA VAL A 258 -58.46 -37.21 -14.80
C VAL A 258 -57.76 -36.95 -16.15
N GLY A 259 -57.17 -35.77 -16.35
CA GLY A 259 -56.44 -35.42 -17.57
C GLY A 259 -55.00 -35.95 -17.63
N LYS A 260 -54.38 -36.32 -16.50
CA LYS A 260 -52.98 -36.78 -16.42
C LYS A 260 -52.80 -38.29 -16.52
N GLN A 261 -53.88 -39.07 -16.57
CA GLN A 261 -53.83 -40.53 -16.73
C GLN A 261 -54.08 -41.01 -18.18
N ARG A 262 -53.83 -40.16 -19.19
CA ARG A 262 -53.86 -40.56 -20.60
C ARG A 262 -52.60 -40.15 -21.34
#